data_AF-A0A4S2VD65-F1
#
_entry.id   AF-A0A4S2VD65-F1
#
_cell.length_a   1.000
_cell.length_b   1.000
_cell.length_c   1.000
_cell.angle_alpha   90.00
_cell.angle_beta   90.00
_cell.angle_gamma   90.00
#
_symmetry.space_group_name_H-M   'P 1'
#
loop_
_entity.id
_entity.type
_entity.pdbx_description
1 polymer ?
#
loop_
_entity_poly.entity_id
_entity_poly.type
_entity_poly.pdbx_seq_one_letter_code
_entity_poly.pdbx_strand_id
1 'polypeptide(L)'
;MGGDNSVLGVVIAVIGAIGAVLVARVSAPKAAPIGPADTDDGPPVLEVAPEIWQHMSGKITTLEGKVDHLTALVEAQTVKVSTLEKLLRQAMRLLRSAHRQLRDAGTDPDPVPPELIPYSID
;
A
#
# COMPACT_ATOMS: atom_id res chain seq x y z
N MET A 1 -10.57 -20.18 -2.44
CA MET A 1 -9.44 -19.65 -1.65
C MET A 1 -8.31 -19.33 -2.61
N GLY A 2 -7.99 -18.05 -2.86
CA GLY A 2 -6.91 -17.72 -3.82
C GLY A 2 -6.77 -16.25 -4.25
N GLY A 3 -7.73 -15.37 -3.93
CA GLY A 3 -7.67 -13.96 -4.36
C GLY A 3 -6.78 -13.07 -3.48
N ASP A 4 -6.87 -13.24 -2.16
CA ASP A 4 -6.32 -12.24 -1.22
C ASP A 4 -4.79 -12.24 -1.16
N ASN A 5 -4.15 -13.41 -1.33
CA ASN A 5 -2.69 -13.51 -1.43
C ASN A 5 -2.14 -12.95 -2.75
N SER A 6 -2.95 -12.92 -3.81
CA SER A 6 -2.54 -12.36 -5.09
C SER A 6 -2.54 -10.83 -5.04
N VAL A 7 -3.58 -10.22 -4.46
CA VAL A 7 -3.66 -8.77 -4.28
C VAL A 7 -2.54 -8.26 -3.38
N LEU A 8 -2.29 -8.96 -2.26
CA LEU A 8 -1.22 -8.60 -1.32
C LEU A 8 0.17 -8.77 -1.98
N GLY A 9 0.36 -9.82 -2.79
CA GLY A 9 1.57 -10.03 -3.57
C GLY A 9 1.80 -8.94 -4.64
N VAL A 10 0.73 -8.50 -5.31
CA VAL A 10 0.79 -7.40 -6.30
C VAL A 10 1.14 -6.08 -5.62
N VAL A 11 0.56 -5.78 -4.46
CA VAL A 11 0.87 -4.56 -3.69
C VAL A 11 2.34 -4.57 -3.24
N ILE A 12 2.84 -5.69 -2.71
CA ILE A 12 4.25 -5.84 -2.32
C ILE A 12 5.18 -5.67 -3.53
N ALA A 13 4.84 -6.25 -4.68
CA ALA A 13 5.63 -6.13 -5.89
C ALA A 13 5.69 -4.69 -6.43
N VAL A 14 4.58 -3.96 -6.38
CA VAL A 14 4.51 -2.55 -6.80
C VAL A 14 5.33 -1.67 -5.87
N ILE A 15 5.23 -1.86 -4.55
CA ILE A 15 6.02 -1.10 -3.57
C ILE A 15 7.52 -1.39 -3.75
N GLY A 16 7.90 -2.66 -3.92
CA GLY A 16 9.28 -3.06 -4.17
C GLY A 16 9.86 -2.46 -5.46
N ALA A 17 9.08 -2.46 -6.55
CA ALA A 17 9.48 -1.88 -7.83
C ALA A 17 9.68 -0.35 -7.72
N ILE A 18 8.77 0.36 -7.06
CA ILE A 18 8.87 1.80 -6.85
C ILE A 18 10.09 2.14 -5.99
N GLY A 19 10.31 1.38 -4.90
CA GLY A 19 11.49 1.53 -4.05
C GLY A 19 12.80 1.33 -4.81
N ALA A 20 12.88 0.29 -5.64
CA ALA A 20 14.06 0.02 -6.47
C ALA A 20 14.34 1.13 -7.49
N VAL A 21 13.30 1.67 -8.14
CA VAL A 21 13.43 2.76 -9.11
C VAL A 21 13.88 4.05 -8.45
N LEU A 22 13.35 4.38 -7.26
CA LEU A 22 13.79 5.55 -6.48
C LEU A 22 15.25 5.43 -6.03
N VAL A 23 15.65 4.26 -5.54
CA VAL A 23 17.05 3.99 -5.17
C VAL A 23 17.96 4.10 -6.41
N ALA A 24 17.59 3.52 -7.54
CA ALA A 24 18.38 3.62 -8.77
C ALA A 24 18.49 5.07 -9.29
N ARG A 25 17.45 5.89 -9.13
CA ARG A 25 17.44 7.32 -9.50
C ARG A 25 18.32 8.18 -8.59
N VAL A 26 18.39 7.85 -7.30
CA VAL A 26 19.22 8.57 -6.32
C VAL A 26 20.68 8.13 -6.41
N SER A 27 20.92 6.85 -6.69
CA SER A 27 22.25 6.25 -6.73
C SER A 27 22.96 6.37 -8.08
N ALA A 28 22.35 6.92 -9.13
CA ALA A 28 23.03 7.12 -10.41
C ALA A 28 24.20 8.10 -10.22
N PRO A 29 25.46 7.64 -10.22
CA PRO A 29 26.61 8.52 -10.06
C PRO A 29 26.78 9.29 -11.36
N LYS A 30 26.78 10.62 -11.27
CA LYS A 30 27.15 11.49 -12.38
C LYS A 30 28.57 11.13 -12.79
N ALA A 31 28.75 10.56 -13.99
CA ALA A 31 30.05 10.17 -14.52
C ALA A 31 31.02 11.38 -14.45
N ALA A 32 32.03 11.27 -13.60
CA ALA A 32 33.10 12.26 -13.49
C ALA A 32 34.03 12.13 -14.71
N PRO A 33 34.52 13.26 -15.26
CA PRO A 33 35.51 13.22 -16.33
C PRO A 33 36.83 12.63 -15.79
N ILE A 34 37.39 11.68 -16.54
CA ILE A 34 38.65 11.00 -16.21
C ILE A 34 39.81 12.02 -16.36
N GLY A 35 40.36 12.48 -15.23
CA GLY A 35 41.64 13.19 -15.13
C GLY A 35 42.71 12.28 -14.53
N PRO A 36 44.01 12.51 -14.81
CA PRO A 36 45.07 11.53 -14.55
C PRO A 36 45.34 11.37 -13.04
N ALA A 37 45.68 10.13 -12.68
CA ALA A 37 45.93 9.69 -11.32
C ALA A 37 47.19 10.36 -10.73
N ASP A 38 47.03 10.96 -9.55
CA ASP A 38 48.13 11.20 -8.62
C ASP A 38 47.89 10.40 -7.34
N THR A 39 48.98 9.82 -6.86
CA THR A 39 49.14 8.89 -5.75
C THR A 39 48.99 9.55 -4.37
N ASP A 40 48.60 8.72 -3.40
CA ASP A 40 48.77 8.90 -1.95
C ASP A 40 47.73 9.75 -1.22
N ASP A 41 46.73 9.08 -0.63
CA ASP A 41 46.15 9.37 0.69
C ASP A 41 45.07 8.31 0.99
N GLY A 42 44.74 8.08 2.28
CA GLY A 42 43.84 7.02 2.77
C GLY A 42 42.45 6.97 2.09
N PRO A 43 41.59 5.98 2.43
CA PRO A 43 40.29 5.84 1.77
C PRO A 43 39.56 7.19 1.82
N PRO A 44 39.14 7.74 0.67
CA PRO A 44 38.59 9.09 0.63
C PRO A 44 37.32 9.08 1.49
N VAL A 45 37.41 9.68 2.67
CA VAL A 45 36.23 9.99 3.46
C VAL A 45 35.53 11.05 2.63
N LEU A 46 34.48 10.64 1.92
CA LEU A 46 33.57 11.51 1.19
C LEU A 46 32.87 12.41 2.20
N GLU A 47 33.52 13.51 2.57
CA GLU A 47 32.93 14.57 3.36
C GLU A 47 31.92 15.27 2.44
N VAL A 48 30.65 14.88 2.59
CA VAL A 48 29.54 15.51 1.88
C VAL A 48 29.49 16.97 2.33
N ALA A 49 29.62 17.90 1.39
CA ALA A 49 29.52 19.33 1.69
C ALA A 49 28.25 19.61 2.53
N PRO A 50 28.34 20.42 3.59
CA PRO A 50 27.25 20.59 4.57
C PRO A 50 25.95 21.08 3.93
N GLU A 51 26.03 21.81 2.81
CA GLU A 51 24.88 22.27 2.02
C GLU A 51 24.11 21.11 1.37
N ILE A 52 24.82 20.09 0.85
CA ILE A 52 24.22 18.90 0.25
C ILE A 52 23.53 18.07 1.34
N TRP A 53 24.15 17.98 2.52
CA TRP A 53 23.56 17.30 3.67
C TRP A 53 22.27 17.98 4.12
N GLN A 54 22.25 19.30 4.28
CA GLN A 54 21.06 20.06 4.65
C GLN A 54 19.91 19.88 3.64
N HIS A 55 20.21 19.94 2.35
CA HIS A 55 19.22 19.71 1.30
C HIS A 55 18.66 18.29 1.31
N MET A 56 19.52 17.30 1.52
CA MET A 56 19.13 15.89 1.59
C MET A 56 18.29 15.60 2.83
N SER A 57 18.69 16.09 4.00
CA SER A 57 17.91 15.98 5.24
C SER A 57 16.56 16.70 5.12
N GLY A 58 16.52 17.86 4.46
CA GLY A 58 15.26 18.55 4.13
C GLY A 58 14.34 17.71 3.24
N LYS A 59 14.89 17.05 2.22
CA LYS A 59 14.10 16.13 1.39
C LYS A 59 13.61 14.91 2.15
N ILE A 60 14.46 14.31 2.98
CA ILE A 60 14.10 13.15 3.80
C ILE A 60 12.94 13.50 4.74
N THR A 61 13.05 14.61 5.47
CA THR A 61 11.96 15.07 6.37
C THR A 61 10.65 15.34 5.63
N THR A 62 10.70 15.92 4.42
CA THR A 62 9.48 16.09 3.61
C THR A 62 8.89 14.77 3.11
N LEU A 63 9.73 13.77 2.85
CA LEU A 63 9.28 12.43 2.45
C LEU A 63 8.69 11.68 3.64
N GLU A 64 9.32 11.74 4.81
CA GLU A 64 8.81 11.21 6.06
C GLU A 64 7.42 11.78 6.36
N GLY A 65 7.25 13.11 6.29
CA GLY A 65 5.94 13.73 6.49
C GLY A 65 4.88 13.30 5.48
N LYS A 66 5.27 13.02 4.22
CA LYS A 66 4.34 12.46 3.21
C LYS A 66 3.98 11.00 3.50
N VAL A 67 4.95 10.20 3.94
CA VAL A 67 4.72 8.81 4.34
C VAL A 67 3.80 8.75 5.55
N ASP A 68 4.00 9.61 6.55
CA ASP A 68 3.14 9.71 7.73
C ASP A 68 1.71 10.10 7.34
N HIS A 69 1.56 11.07 6.45
CA HIS A 69 0.25 11.48 5.95
C HIS A 69 -0.48 10.36 5.19
N LEU A 70 0.23 9.65 4.31
CA LEU A 70 -0.34 8.52 3.58
C LEU A 70 -0.71 7.38 4.54
N THR A 71 0.10 7.13 5.56
CA THR A 71 -0.17 6.11 6.58
C THR A 71 -1.45 6.46 7.34
N ALA A 72 -1.60 7.70 7.79
CA ALA A 72 -2.82 8.16 8.46
C ALA A 72 -4.07 8.05 7.56
N LEU A 73 -3.94 8.34 6.26
CA LEU A 73 -5.05 8.17 5.31
C LEU A 73 -5.43 6.70 5.14
N VAL A 74 -4.45 5.80 5.01
CA VAL A 74 -4.69 4.36 4.88
C VAL A 74 -5.35 3.81 6.15
N GLU A 75 -4.90 4.22 7.34
CA GLU A 75 -5.51 3.81 8.61
C GLU A 75 -6.98 4.29 8.69
N ALA A 76 -7.24 5.56 8.37
CA ALA A 76 -8.59 6.10 8.37
C ALA A 76 -9.50 5.39 7.35
N GLN A 77 -8.97 5.06 6.17
CA GLN A 77 -9.71 4.33 5.15
C GLN A 77 -9.96 2.88 5.56
N THR A 78 -8.99 2.22 6.20
CA THR A 78 -9.12 0.86 6.73
C THR A 78 -10.25 0.77 7.74
N VAL A 79 -10.36 1.77 8.64
CA VAL A 79 -11.47 1.85 9.59
C VAL A 79 -12.80 1.98 8.84
N LYS A 80 -12.90 2.88 7.85
CA LYS A 80 -14.13 3.04 7.04
C LYS A 80 -14.52 1.76 6.32
N VAL A 81 -13.58 1.08 5.67
CA VAL A 81 -13.81 -0.20 4.99
C VAL A 81 -14.32 -1.24 6.00
N SER A 82 -13.69 -1.37 7.17
CA SER A 82 -14.14 -2.30 8.20
C SER A 82 -15.56 -2.00 8.70
N THR A 83 -15.96 -0.73 8.78
CA THR A 83 -17.33 -0.36 9.17
C THR A 83 -18.34 -0.71 8.08
N LEU A 84 -18.00 -0.48 6.81
CA LEU A 84 -18.83 -0.84 5.67
C LEU A 84 -18.99 -2.36 5.56
N GLU A 85 -17.94 -3.14 5.79
CA GLU A 85 -18.02 -4.60 5.84
C GLU A 85 -18.97 -5.09 6.93
N LYS A 86 -18.93 -4.47 8.12
CA LYS A 86 -19.86 -4.81 9.21
C LYS A 86 -21.31 -4.52 8.82
N LEU A 87 -21.58 -3.37 8.21
CA LEU A 87 -22.92 -3.02 7.72
C LEU A 87 -23.39 -3.99 6.62
N LEU A 88 -22.49 -4.37 5.71
CA LEU A 88 -22.80 -5.31 4.64
C LEU A 88 -23.14 -6.70 5.21
N ARG A 89 -22.39 -7.18 6.21
CA ARG A 89 -22.71 -8.43 6.93
C ARG A 89 -24.06 -8.35 7.64
N GLN A 90 -24.39 -7.22 8.27
CA GLN A 90 -25.70 -7.01 8.90
C GLN A 90 -26.83 -7.05 7.86
N ALA A 91 -26.68 -6.34 6.74
CA ALA A 91 -27.64 -6.37 5.64
C ALA A 91 -27.83 -7.79 5.09
N MET A 92 -26.75 -8.56 4.94
CA MET A 92 -26.80 -9.95 4.51
C MET A 92 -27.53 -10.88 5.50
N ARG A 93 -27.41 -10.63 6.81
CA ARG A 93 -28.18 -11.37 7.82
C ARG A 93 -29.67 -11.06 7.71
N LEU A 94 -30.03 -9.79 7.50
CA LEU A 94 -31.42 -9.38 7.28
C LEU A 94 -31.98 -10.00 6.00
N LEU A 95 -31.24 -9.97 4.89
CA LEU A 95 -31.64 -10.59 3.63
C LEU A 95 -31.88 -12.10 3.80
N ARG A 96 -31.01 -12.81 4.53
CA ARG A 96 -31.21 -14.23 4.86
C ARG A 96 -32.47 -14.46 5.69
N SER A 97 -32.73 -13.61 6.68
CA SER A 97 -33.95 -13.72 7.48
C SER A 97 -35.21 -13.51 6.63
N ALA A 98 -35.19 -12.55 5.71
CA ALA A 98 -36.28 -12.30 4.77
C ALA A 98 -36.46 -13.45 3.78
N HIS A 99 -35.38 -14.00 3.23
CA HIS A 99 -35.45 -15.17 2.34
C HIS A 99 -36.03 -16.41 3.04
N ARG A 100 -35.72 -16.62 4.33
CA ARG A 100 -36.35 -17.71 5.10
C ARG A 100 -37.85 -17.48 5.23
N GLN A 101 -38.27 -16.27 5.59
CA GLN A 101 -39.69 -15.91 5.67
C GLN A 101 -40.43 -16.06 4.33
N LEU A 102 -39.80 -15.67 3.21
CA LEU A 102 -40.38 -15.83 1.87
C LEU A 102 -40.54 -17.30 1.48
N ARG A 103 -39.55 -18.15 1.80
CA ARG A 103 -39.65 -19.59 1.59
C ARG A 103 -40.76 -20.22 2.43
N ASP A 104 -40.88 -19.82 3.70
CA ASP A 104 -41.96 -20.28 4.57
C ASP A 104 -43.34 -19.84 4.03
N ALA A 105 -43.40 -18.69 3.35
CA ALA A 105 -44.58 -18.20 2.64
C ALA A 105 -44.78 -18.82 1.24
N GLY A 106 -43.96 -19.79 0.83
CA GLY A 106 -44.08 -20.49 -0.45
C GLY A 106 -43.67 -19.67 -1.67
N THR A 107 -42.97 -18.54 -1.48
CA THR A 107 -42.42 -17.71 -2.56
C THR A 107 -40.93 -18.00 -2.73
N ASP A 108 -40.47 -18.20 -3.96
CA ASP A 108 -39.05 -18.48 -4.23
C ASP A 108 -38.24 -17.17 -4.17
N PRO A 109 -37.25 -17.03 -3.27
CA PRO A 109 -36.50 -15.79 -3.14
C PRO A 109 -35.48 -15.60 -4.27
N ASP A 110 -35.21 -14.34 -4.61
CA ASP A 110 -34.21 -13.97 -5.60
C ASP A 110 -32.80 -14.49 -5.22
N PRO A 111 -31.97 -14.87 -6.21
CA PRO A 111 -30.62 -15.34 -5.96
C PRO A 111 -29.73 -14.21 -5.41
N VAL A 112 -28.95 -14.52 -4.38
CA VAL A 112 -27.94 -13.60 -3.85
C VAL A 112 -26.84 -13.38 -4.90
N PRO A 113 -26.48 -12.12 -5.23
CA PRO A 113 -25.45 -11.85 -6.22
C PRO A 113 -24.07 -12.37 -5.76
N PRO A 114 -23.22 -12.83 -6.69
CA PRO A 114 -21.97 -13.53 -6.38
C PRO A 114 -20.96 -12.68 -5.61
N GLU A 115 -21.00 -11.36 -5.80
CA GLU A 115 -20.14 -10.37 -5.14
C GLU A 115 -20.38 -10.29 -3.62
N LEU A 116 -21.55 -10.72 -3.15
CA LEU A 116 -21.91 -10.70 -1.73
C LEU A 116 -21.61 -12.03 -1.01
N ILE A 117 -21.18 -13.07 -1.74
CA ILE A 117 -20.83 -14.39 -1.18
C ILE A 117 -19.71 -14.31 -0.12
N PRO A 118 -18.63 -13.52 -0.28
CA PRO A 118 -17.59 -13.39 0.75
C PRO A 118 -18.14 -12.83 2.08
N TYR A 119 -19.23 -12.06 2.00
CA TYR A 119 -19.91 -11.45 3.14
C TYR A 119 -21.13 -12.27 3.61
N SER A 120 -21.37 -13.42 2.97
CA SER A 120 -22.50 -14.30 3.25
C SER A 120 -22.21 -15.38 4.30
N ILE A 121 -21.00 -15.45 4.85
CA ILE A 121 -20.59 -16.50 5.79
C ILE A 121 -20.57 -15.97 7.23
N ASP A 122 -21.49 -16.53 8.01
CA ASP A 122 -21.37 -16.96 9.41
C ASP A 122 -22.20 -18.25 9.49
#